data_AF-A0A850G746-F1
#
_entry.id   AF-A0A850G746-F1
#
_cell.length_a   1.000
_cell.length_b   1.000
_cell.length_c   1.000
_cell.angle_alpha   90.00
_cell.angle_beta   90.00
_cell.angle_gamma   90.00
#
_symmetry.space_group_name_H-M   'P 1'
#
loop_
_entity.id
_entity.type
_entity.pdbx_description
1 polymer ?
#
loop_
_entity_poly.entity_id
_entity_poly.type
_entity_poly.pdbx_seq_one_letter_code
_entity_poly.pdbx_strand_id
1 'polypeptide(L)'
;MIAPMLISGCRSAPPAEVSDRLWVSQLPTSPRDRVDAFVVTEVGKRAGGSFYHGSVYRGAHDSFLWTGKGKSSGVIYILQDQREYPVETKSCTPDRGFDLCIELEGDPKKIVRYQSRKRWAIPRRGSVEALDIPGVVRELAEDDEELEALFIEP
;
A
#
# COMPACT_ATOMS: atom_id res chain seq x y z
N MET A 1 -26.81 -22.08 39.81
CA MET A 1 -27.05 -21.38 38.52
C MET A 1 -26.18 -20.15 38.50
N ILE A 2 -25.08 -20.18 37.74
CA ILE A 2 -24.29 -18.98 37.40
C ILE A 2 -23.94 -19.13 35.92
N ALA A 3 -24.49 -18.25 35.10
CA ALA A 3 -24.23 -18.18 33.66
C ALA A 3 -22.92 -17.43 33.42
N PRO A 4 -22.01 -17.91 32.55
CA PRO A 4 -20.87 -17.12 32.13
C PRO A 4 -21.28 -16.20 30.97
N MET A 5 -21.17 -14.90 31.20
CA MET A 5 -21.15 -13.89 30.13
C MET A 5 -19.86 -14.03 29.33
N LEU A 6 -19.98 -14.40 28.05
CA LEU A 6 -18.89 -14.26 27.08
C LEU A 6 -18.98 -12.87 26.45
N ILE A 7 -18.17 -11.94 26.96
CA ILE A 7 -17.90 -10.67 26.27
C ILE A 7 -16.94 -11.01 25.12
N SER A 8 -17.50 -11.23 23.93
CA SER A 8 -16.72 -11.31 22.70
C SER A 8 -16.23 -9.90 22.35
N GLY A 9 -15.05 -9.55 22.86
CA GLY A 9 -14.35 -8.36 22.42
C GLY A 9 -13.94 -8.54 20.97
N CYS A 10 -14.55 -7.79 20.04
CA CYS A 10 -14.02 -7.57 18.71
C CYS A 10 -12.63 -6.96 18.84
N ARG A 11 -11.59 -7.80 18.92
CA ARG A 11 -10.21 -7.36 18.73
C ARG A 11 -10.11 -7.02 17.25
N SER A 12 -10.05 -5.73 16.94
CA SER A 12 -9.62 -5.24 15.63
C SER A 12 -8.36 -6.00 15.24
N ALA A 13 -8.38 -6.61 14.06
CA ALA A 13 -7.22 -7.33 13.55
C ALA A 13 -6.00 -6.40 13.59
N PRO A 14 -4.81 -6.90 13.95
CA PRO A 14 -3.60 -6.09 13.87
C PRO A 14 -3.49 -5.48 12.47
N PRO A 15 -3.00 -4.23 12.34
CA PRO A 15 -2.82 -3.60 11.03
C PRO A 15 -2.09 -4.54 10.09
N ALA A 16 -2.57 -4.63 8.85
CA ALA A 16 -1.88 -5.37 7.81
C ALA A 16 -0.44 -4.86 7.70
N GLU A 17 0.51 -5.78 7.56
CA GLU A 17 1.90 -5.41 7.32
C GLU A 17 1.98 -4.57 6.05
N VAL A 18 2.43 -3.32 6.20
CA VAL A 18 2.43 -2.30 5.13
C VAL A 18 3.52 -2.59 4.09
N SER A 19 4.61 -3.24 4.52
CA SER A 19 5.76 -3.60 3.69
C SER A 19 5.48 -4.76 2.73
N ASP A 20 6.36 -4.83 1.73
CA ASP A 20 6.48 -5.87 0.72
C ASP A 20 5.16 -6.18 -0.01
N ARG A 21 4.43 -5.11 -0.37
CA ARG A 21 3.13 -5.19 -1.05
C ARG A 21 2.80 -3.93 -1.85
N LEU A 22 2.02 -4.09 -2.92
CA LEU A 22 1.37 -2.99 -3.64
C LEU A 22 0.07 -2.56 -2.95
N TRP A 23 -0.04 -1.28 -2.65
CA TRP A 23 -1.25 -0.65 -2.13
C TRP A 23 -1.82 0.34 -3.14
N VAL A 24 -3.13 0.34 -3.35
CA VAL A 24 -3.82 1.23 -4.31
C VAL A 24 -5.03 1.89 -3.66
N SER A 25 -5.37 3.12 -4.06
CA SER A 25 -6.59 3.79 -3.59
C SER A 25 -7.86 3.14 -4.15
N GLN A 26 -7.77 2.61 -5.38
CA GLN A 26 -8.83 1.92 -6.09
C GLN A 26 -8.25 0.95 -7.12
N LEU A 27 -9.04 -0.06 -7.52
CA LEU A 27 -8.67 -0.95 -8.61
C LEU A 27 -8.85 -0.18 -9.94
N PRO A 28 -7.80 0.03 -10.75
CA PRO A 28 -7.98 0.59 -12.08
C PRO A 28 -8.80 -0.39 -12.93
N THR A 29 -9.70 0.13 -13.75
CA THR A 29 -10.47 -0.67 -14.73
C THR A 29 -9.96 -0.47 -16.16
N SER A 30 -9.11 0.53 -16.37
CA SER A 30 -8.40 0.82 -17.61
C SER A 30 -6.96 1.28 -17.35
N PRO A 31 -6.00 1.03 -18.25
CA PRO A 31 -4.64 1.58 -18.17
C PRO A 31 -4.54 3.10 -18.11
N ARG A 32 -5.61 3.79 -18.52
CA ARG A 32 -5.70 5.25 -18.56
C ARG A 32 -6.23 5.81 -17.24
N ASP A 33 -6.78 4.98 -16.37
CA ASP A 33 -7.34 5.41 -15.11
C ASP A 33 -6.25 5.95 -14.19
N ARG A 34 -6.57 7.05 -13.52
CA ARG A 34 -5.68 7.60 -12.50
C ARG A 34 -5.94 6.88 -11.19
N VAL A 35 -4.86 6.38 -10.62
CA VAL A 35 -4.83 5.75 -9.32
C VAL A 35 -3.73 6.38 -8.47
N ASP A 36 -3.95 6.36 -7.17
CA ASP A 36 -2.91 6.59 -6.19
C ASP A 36 -2.46 5.23 -5.70
N ALA A 37 -1.16 5.02 -5.66
CA ALA A 37 -0.60 3.76 -5.19
C ALA A 37 0.65 4.03 -4.36
N PHE A 38 0.99 3.09 -3.50
CA PHE A 38 2.30 3.08 -2.88
C PHE A 38 2.80 1.67 -2.65
N VAL A 39 4.11 1.56 -2.52
CA VAL A 39 4.81 0.35 -2.11
C VAL A 39 5.82 0.73 -1.05
N VAL A 40 6.00 -0.16 -0.07
CA VAL A 40 7.09 -0.08 0.91
C VAL A 40 7.84 -1.40 0.84
N THR A 41 9.17 -1.37 0.89
CA THR A 41 10.00 -2.57 1.04
C THR A 41 11.00 -2.40 2.16
N GLU A 42 11.36 -3.52 2.78
CA GLU A 42 12.33 -3.57 3.87
C GLU A 42 13.62 -4.30 3.43
N VAL A 43 14.76 -3.63 3.61
CA VAL A 43 16.09 -4.22 3.35
C VAL A 43 16.96 -4.05 4.59
N GLY A 44 17.21 -5.16 5.28
CA GLY A 44 17.96 -5.17 6.53
C GLY A 44 17.23 -4.40 7.64
N LYS A 45 17.74 -3.21 7.99
CA LYS A 45 17.17 -2.33 9.02
C LYS A 45 16.55 -1.05 8.44
N ARG A 46 16.44 -0.95 7.12
CA ARG A 46 15.91 0.22 6.43
C ARG A 46 14.63 -0.17 5.72
N ALA A 47 13.67 0.75 5.73
CA ALA A 47 12.46 0.65 4.94
C ALA A 47 12.34 1.89 4.04
N GLY A 48 11.84 1.70 2.83
CA GLY A 48 11.66 2.78 1.87
C GLY A 48 10.72 2.35 0.75
N GLY A 49 10.34 3.30 -0.09
CA GLY A 49 9.33 3.04 -1.09
C GLY A 49 9.03 4.22 -2.01
N SER A 50 7.92 4.11 -2.72
CA SER A 50 7.42 5.13 -3.63
C SER A 50 5.92 5.31 -3.43
N PHE A 51 5.48 6.57 -3.39
CA PHE A 51 4.13 6.95 -3.77
C PHE A 51 4.07 7.11 -5.28
N TYR A 52 2.95 6.75 -5.87
CA TYR A 52 2.63 6.93 -7.27
C TYR A 52 1.29 7.61 -7.41
N HIS A 53 1.22 8.55 -8.35
CA HIS A 53 -0.02 9.21 -8.73
C HIS A 53 -0.08 9.31 -10.25
N GLY A 54 -1.01 8.57 -10.86
CA GLY A 54 -1.13 8.54 -12.31
C GLY A 54 -1.83 7.30 -12.83
N SER A 55 -1.69 7.07 -14.13
CA SER A 55 -2.19 5.89 -14.83
C SER A 55 -1.05 4.97 -15.25
N VAL A 56 -1.30 3.78 -15.78
CA VAL A 56 -0.23 2.88 -16.24
C VAL A 56 0.70 3.55 -17.26
N TYR A 57 0.17 4.45 -18.10
CA TYR A 57 0.93 5.12 -19.15
C TYR A 57 1.66 6.40 -18.71
N ARG A 58 1.17 7.07 -17.67
CA ARG A 58 1.74 8.35 -17.22
C ARG A 58 1.46 8.60 -15.75
N GLY A 59 2.49 8.92 -15.00
CA GLY A 59 2.35 9.38 -13.63
C GLY A 59 3.58 10.07 -13.09
N ALA A 60 3.48 10.46 -11.83
CA ALA A 60 4.57 10.96 -11.03
C ALA A 60 4.78 10.03 -9.83
N HIS A 61 6.01 10.00 -9.32
CA HIS A 61 6.32 9.26 -8.11
C HIS A 61 7.08 10.14 -7.11
N ASP A 62 6.85 9.87 -5.84
CA ASP A 62 7.63 10.43 -4.74
C ASP A 62 8.23 9.30 -3.93
N SER A 63 9.54 9.32 -3.83
CA SER A 63 10.32 8.29 -3.15
C SER A 63 10.45 8.69 -1.69
N PHE A 64 10.38 7.70 -0.80
CA PHE A 64 10.46 7.98 0.61
C PHE A 64 11.23 6.92 1.39
N LEU A 65 11.73 7.33 2.54
CA LEU A 65 12.17 6.43 3.60
C LEU A 65 11.05 6.28 4.62
N TRP A 66 10.85 5.06 5.10
CA TRP A 66 9.88 4.74 6.14
C TRP A 66 10.59 4.40 7.44
N THR A 67 10.19 5.06 8.53
CA THR A 67 10.66 4.72 9.88
C THR A 67 9.46 4.37 10.74
N GLY A 68 9.32 3.10 11.12
CA GLY A 68 8.29 2.66 12.05
C GLY A 68 8.51 3.20 13.46
N LYS A 69 7.45 3.74 14.08
CA LYS A 69 7.41 4.21 15.48
C LYS A 69 6.42 3.38 16.31
N GLY A 70 6.37 2.07 16.07
CA GLY A 70 5.45 1.14 16.74
C GLY A 70 4.72 0.27 15.73
N LYS A 71 3.58 -0.31 16.13
CA LYS A 71 2.79 -1.22 15.26
C LYS A 71 1.93 -0.51 14.22
N SER A 72 1.59 0.76 14.44
CA SER A 72 0.58 1.49 13.65
C SER A 72 0.94 2.96 13.42
N SER A 73 2.21 3.32 13.62
CA SER A 73 2.68 4.69 13.46
C SER A 73 4.08 4.70 12.89
N GLY A 74 4.42 5.78 12.19
CA GLY A 74 5.71 5.93 11.55
C GLY A 74 6.00 7.35 11.12
N VAL A 75 7.11 7.52 10.43
CA VAL A 75 7.49 8.75 9.73
C VAL A 75 7.86 8.38 8.31
N ILE A 76 7.26 9.12 7.38
CA ILE A 76 7.63 9.11 5.97
C ILE A 76 8.56 10.30 5.74
N TYR A 77 9.77 10.05 5.29
CA TYR A 77 10.69 11.08 4.82
C TYR A 77 10.70 11.11 3.30
N ILE A 78 10.11 12.14 2.69
CA ILE A 78 10.02 12.29 1.23
C ILE A 78 11.36 12.83 0.71
N LEU A 79 11.96 12.12 -0.24
CA LEU A 79 13.30 12.45 -0.75
C LEU A 79 13.29 13.70 -1.65
N GLN A 80 12.21 13.89 -2.40
CA GLN A 80 12.04 14.95 -3.39
C GLN A 80 11.97 16.35 -2.76
N ASP A 81 11.30 16.48 -1.62
CA ASP A 81 11.12 17.76 -0.92
C ASP A 81 11.86 17.83 0.43
N GLN A 82 12.50 16.74 0.84
CA GLN A 82 13.29 16.60 2.07
C GLN A 82 12.48 16.86 3.34
N ARG A 83 11.20 16.46 3.37
CA ARG A 83 10.31 16.66 4.51
C ARG A 83 9.89 15.37 5.18
N GLU A 84 9.69 15.47 6.48
CA GLU A 84 9.14 14.39 7.31
C GLU A 84 7.64 14.59 7.52
N TYR A 85 6.91 13.48 7.42
CA TYR A 85 5.47 13.40 7.64
C TYR A 85 5.21 12.32 8.68
N PRO A 86 4.75 12.69 9.89
CA PRO A 86 4.28 11.71 10.85
C PRO A 86 3.00 11.06 10.32
N VAL A 87 2.96 9.74 10.35
CA VAL A 87 1.83 8.97 9.83
C VAL A 87 1.33 7.95 10.83
N GLU A 88 0.03 7.67 10.75
CA GLU A 88 -0.61 6.56 11.46
C GLU A 88 -1.34 5.65 10.47
N THR A 89 -1.31 4.35 10.75
CA THR A 89 -1.96 3.33 9.93
C THR A 89 -3.08 2.67 10.72
N LYS A 90 -4.31 2.73 10.22
CA LYS A 90 -5.48 2.09 10.82
C LYS A 90 -6.04 1.05 9.87
N SER A 91 -6.55 -0.07 10.41
CA SER A 91 -7.24 -1.06 9.59
C SER A 91 -8.63 -0.56 9.20
N CYS A 92 -9.05 -0.80 7.96
CA CYS A 92 -10.42 -0.55 7.50
C CYS A 92 -11.05 -1.81 6.88
N THR A 93 -12.34 -1.74 6.56
CA THR A 93 -13.01 -2.79 5.80
C THR A 93 -12.60 -2.70 4.32
N PRO A 94 -12.10 -3.76 3.69
CA PRO A 94 -11.77 -3.74 2.26
C PRO A 94 -13.03 -3.73 1.38
N ASP A 95 -12.92 -3.06 0.24
CA ASP A 95 -13.92 -3.14 -0.83
C ASP A 95 -13.90 -4.52 -1.50
N ARG A 96 -14.96 -4.85 -2.24
CA ARG A 96 -15.03 -6.12 -2.99
C ARG A 96 -13.83 -6.21 -3.93
N GLY A 97 -13.18 -7.37 -3.93
CA GLY A 97 -11.98 -7.61 -4.74
C GLY A 97 -10.68 -7.24 -4.02
N PHE A 98 -10.72 -6.74 -2.78
CA PHE A 98 -9.54 -6.56 -1.95
C PHE A 98 -9.56 -7.47 -0.72
N ASP A 99 -8.38 -7.80 -0.22
CA ASP A 99 -8.19 -8.61 0.99
C ASP A 99 -7.82 -7.76 2.21
N LEU A 100 -7.18 -6.62 1.97
CA LEU A 100 -6.58 -5.75 2.96
C LEU A 100 -6.96 -4.30 2.70
N CYS A 101 -7.16 -3.55 3.78
CA CYS A 101 -7.47 -2.12 3.72
C CYS A 101 -6.77 -1.42 4.87
N ILE A 102 -6.11 -0.31 4.55
CA ILE A 102 -5.52 0.58 5.53
C ILE A 102 -5.99 2.02 5.29
N GLU A 103 -6.13 2.75 6.37
CA GLU A 103 -6.18 4.21 6.36
C GLU A 103 -4.80 4.74 6.76
N LEU A 104 -4.20 5.57 5.91
CA LEU A 104 -2.91 6.21 6.14
C LEU A 104 -3.14 7.68 6.50
N GLU A 105 -3.29 7.95 7.79
CA GLU A 105 -3.44 9.32 8.29
C GLU A 105 -2.10 10.04 8.27
N GLY A 106 -2.09 11.30 7.84
CA GLY A 106 -0.86 12.07 7.64
C GLY A 106 -0.15 11.81 6.31
N ASP A 107 -0.78 11.05 5.39
CA ASP A 107 -0.26 10.81 4.05
C ASP A 107 0.09 12.16 3.36
N PRO A 108 1.34 12.34 2.85
CA PRO A 108 1.78 13.56 2.18
C PRO A 108 0.91 13.95 0.95
N LYS A 109 0.31 12.96 0.29
CA LYS A 109 -0.61 13.08 -0.84
C LYS A 109 -2.07 13.27 -0.43
N LYS A 110 -2.37 13.26 0.87
CA LYS A 110 -3.72 13.40 1.45
C LYS A 110 -4.69 12.29 1.00
N ILE A 111 -4.15 11.17 0.56
CA ILE A 111 -4.93 9.97 0.25
C ILE A 111 -5.10 9.21 1.55
N VAL A 112 -6.35 9.08 1.98
CA VAL A 112 -6.63 8.54 3.31
C VAL A 112 -6.71 7.02 3.28
N ARG A 113 -7.18 6.41 2.18
CA ARG A 113 -7.51 4.98 2.13
C ARG A 113 -6.75 4.28 1.02
N TYR A 114 -6.13 3.16 1.37
CA TYR A 114 -5.47 2.26 0.44
C TYR A 114 -5.87 0.81 0.69
N GLN A 115 -5.82 0.01 -0.37
CA GLN A 115 -6.30 -1.34 -0.40
C GLN A 115 -5.32 -2.24 -1.14
N SER A 116 -5.33 -3.52 -0.80
CA SER A 116 -4.46 -4.52 -1.44
C SER A 116 -5.08 -5.90 -1.45
N ARG A 117 -4.55 -6.76 -2.32
CA ARG A 117 -4.79 -8.20 -2.34
C ARG A 117 -3.65 -8.95 -1.64
N LYS A 118 -3.93 -10.17 -1.17
CA LYS A 118 -2.91 -11.09 -0.62
C LYS A 118 -1.89 -11.49 -1.69
N ARG A 119 -2.35 -11.68 -2.93
CA ARG A 119 -1.50 -12.00 -4.09
C ARG A 119 -0.63 -10.84 -4.59
N TRP A 120 -0.86 -9.62 -4.09
CA TRP A 120 -0.03 -8.45 -4.42
C TRP A 120 1.16 -8.27 -3.47
N ALA A 121 1.65 -9.37 -2.90
CA ALA A 121 2.93 -9.38 -2.22
C ALA A 121 4.04 -9.21 -3.27
N ILE A 122 4.95 -8.27 -3.06
CA ILE A 122 6.07 -8.06 -3.98
C ILE A 122 7.30 -8.82 -3.45
N PRO A 123 8.15 -9.37 -4.33
CA PRO A 123 9.40 -9.98 -3.89
C PRO A 123 10.26 -8.95 -3.15
N ARG A 124 10.94 -9.40 -2.09
CA ARG A 124 11.90 -8.57 -1.37
C ARG A 124 12.97 -8.05 -2.32
N ARG A 125 13.17 -6.74 -2.31
CA ARG A 125 14.14 -6.08 -3.20
C ARG A 125 15.52 -6.02 -2.55
N GLY A 126 16.56 -5.90 -3.36
CA GLY A 126 17.94 -5.76 -2.89
C GLY A 126 18.29 -4.36 -2.40
N SER A 127 17.46 -3.36 -2.70
CA SER A 127 17.63 -1.96 -2.26
C SER A 127 16.29 -1.35 -1.84
N VAL A 128 16.35 -0.33 -0.97
CA VAL A 128 15.20 0.52 -0.58
C VAL A 128 15.02 1.73 -1.52
N GLU A 129 15.55 1.65 -2.74
CA GLU A 129 15.48 2.75 -3.70
C GLU A 129 14.06 2.90 -4.28
N ALA A 130 13.87 3.98 -5.04
CA ALA A 130 12.61 4.27 -5.70
C ALA A 130 12.11 3.04 -6.50
N LEU A 131 10.94 2.54 -6.11
CA LEU A 131 10.29 1.45 -6.80
C LEU A 131 9.46 1.98 -7.96
N ASP A 132 9.63 1.36 -9.14
CA ASP A 132 8.81 1.60 -10.33
C ASP A 132 7.47 0.90 -10.18
N ILE A 133 6.46 1.63 -9.69
CA ILE A 133 5.13 1.09 -9.43
C ILE A 133 4.47 0.54 -10.72
N PRO A 134 4.50 1.22 -11.88
CA PRO A 134 4.06 0.63 -13.14
C PRO A 134 4.73 -0.72 -13.47
N GLY A 135 6.04 -0.84 -13.23
CA GLY A 135 6.76 -2.12 -13.36
C GLY A 135 6.25 -3.19 -12.39
N VAL A 136 6.00 -2.83 -11.12
CA VAL A 136 5.41 -3.73 -10.12
C VAL A 136 4.01 -4.19 -10.52
N VAL A 137 3.16 -3.29 -11.03
CA VAL A 137 1.81 -3.64 -11.50
C VAL A 137 1.89 -4.67 -12.63
N ARG A 138 2.83 -4.51 -13.55
CA ARG A 138 3.05 -5.47 -14.65
C ARG A 138 3.54 -6.83 -14.15
N GLU A 139 4.48 -6.85 -13.21
CA GLU A 139 4.94 -8.10 -12.58
C GLU A 139 3.78 -8.84 -11.91
N LEU A 140 2.95 -8.14 -11.13
CA LEU A 140 1.80 -8.74 -10.45
C LEU A 140 0.68 -9.18 -11.39
N ALA A 141 0.58 -8.57 -12.57
CA ALA A 141 -0.40 -8.94 -13.59
C ALA A 141 -0.16 -10.33 -14.17
N GLU A 142 1.05 -10.88 -14.08
CA GLU A 142 1.34 -12.26 -14.52
C GLU A 142 0.51 -13.30 -13.73
N ASP A 143 0.12 -12.97 -12.50
CA ASP A 143 -0.63 -13.83 -11.58
C ASP A 143 -1.99 -13.24 -11.14
N ASP A 144 -2.43 -12.12 -11.75
CA ASP A 144 -3.70 -11.44 -11.42
C ASP A 144 -4.45 -11.01 -12.68
N GLU A 145 -5.48 -11.78 -13.04
CA GLU A 145 -6.33 -11.55 -14.23
C GLU A 145 -6.91 -10.13 -14.33
N GLU A 146 -7.23 -9.48 -13.20
CA GLU A 146 -7.81 -8.11 -13.23
C GLU A 146 -6.74 -7.05 -13.50
N LEU A 147 -5.50 -7.27 -13.04
CA LEU A 147 -4.38 -6.41 -13.45
C LEU A 147 -3.92 -6.74 -14.87
N GLU A 148 -3.97 -8.01 -15.27
CA GLU A 148 -3.67 -8.47 -16.63
C GLU A 148 -4.60 -7.83 -17.65
N ALA A 149 -5.89 -7.73 -17.34
CA ALA A 149 -6.90 -7.11 -18.19
C ALA A 149 -6.55 -5.66 -18.57
N LEU A 150 -5.78 -4.95 -17.74
CA LEU A 150 -5.28 -3.62 -18.09
C LEU A 150 -4.39 -3.69 -19.34
N PHE A 151 -3.58 -4.72 -19.50
CA PHE A 151 -2.58 -4.76 -20.57
C PHE A 151 -3.08 -5.40 -21.87
N ILE A 152 -4.27 -6.00 -21.85
CA ILE A 152 -4.82 -6.75 -23.00
C ILE A 152 -5.73 -5.87 -23.88
N GLU A 153 -6.37 -4.84 -23.32
CA GLU A 153 -7.31 -3.98 -24.06
C GLU A 153 -6.68 -2.65 -24.56
N PRO A 154 -6.79 -2.32 -25.87
CA PRO A 154 -6.17 -1.14 -26.48
C PRO A 154 -6.80 0.24 -26.13
#